data_AF-A0A0L8HKD7-F1
#
_entry.id   AF-A0A0L8HKD7-F1
#
_cell.length_a   1.000
_cell.length_b   1.000
_cell.length_c   1.000
_cell.angle_alpha   90.00
_cell.angle_beta   90.00
_cell.angle_gamma   90.00
#
_symmetry.space_group_name_H-M   'P 1'
#
loop_
_entity.id
_entity.type
_entity.pdbx_description
1 polymer ?
#
loop_
_entity_poly.entity_id
_entity_poly.type
_entity_poly.pdbx_seq_one_letter_code
_entity_poly.pdbx_strand_id
1 'polypeptide(L)'
;GEVLSFYLSRLLGLDNVPIVSLSKVNHSSVQWKGINFSKLQWTEGNLVALIQWIPGISTVRSHVQMPEIIYKAYLQGKPLTGSQLQQAKLNKTTLSDIVQWGSMIIFDFLTANYDRVASMQDAALKEKRPSILQEHIRNLRKSPTSGKFWLIDNESGLLDAYDLLYRDKISGKNFVSFHQQMLKTMCIFQKSVADSLQTLKSLSAPHLKLEDFARYHEPLLNKIPKDYTYSLFKSMFSKRLAEVSNWIEYCKTR
;
A
#
# COMPACT_ATOMS: atom_id res chain seq x y z
N GLY A 1 5.07 9.17 -3.73
CA GLY A 1 3.98 8.22 -3.50
C GLY A 1 2.86 8.69 -2.58
N GLU A 2 3.17 9.29 -1.43
CA GLU A 2 2.24 9.46 -0.28
C GLU A 2 0.83 9.99 -0.63
N VAL A 3 0.74 11.14 -1.32
CA VAL A 3 -0.54 11.76 -1.71
C VAL A 3 -1.37 10.86 -2.61
N LEU A 4 -0.78 10.31 -3.67
CA LEU A 4 -1.50 9.47 -4.61
C LEU A 4 -1.90 8.13 -3.98
N SER A 5 -1.07 7.59 -3.08
CA SER A 5 -1.41 6.40 -2.28
C SER A 5 -2.63 6.65 -1.38
N PHE A 6 -2.71 7.81 -0.71
CA PHE A 6 -3.90 8.20 0.06
C PHE A 6 -5.14 8.29 -0.82
N TYR A 7 -5.09 8.98 -1.96
CA TYR A 7 -6.25 9.12 -2.84
C TYR A 7 -6.65 7.79 -3.53
N LEU A 8 -5.69 6.92 -3.83
CA LEU A 8 -6.00 5.56 -4.29
C LEU A 8 -6.75 4.77 -3.22
N SER A 9 -6.35 4.91 -1.94
CA SER A 9 -7.06 4.26 -0.83
C SER A 9 -8.54 4.64 -0.82
N ARG A 10 -8.84 5.93 -1.04
CA ARG A 10 -10.22 6.44 -1.09
C ARG A 10 -11.01 5.87 -2.27
N LEU A 11 -10.40 5.79 -3.46
CA LEU A 11 -11.03 5.16 -4.63
C LEU A 11 -11.33 3.67 -4.41
N LEU A 12 -10.49 2.99 -3.62
CA LEU A 12 -10.68 1.59 -3.24
C LEU A 12 -11.61 1.39 -2.03
N GLY A 13 -12.13 2.48 -1.44
CA GLY A 13 -12.99 2.42 -0.26
C GLY A 13 -12.24 2.01 1.02
N LEU A 14 -10.92 2.14 1.04
CA LEU A 14 -10.08 1.90 2.21
C LEU A 14 -10.05 3.15 3.08
N ASP A 15 -10.28 2.98 4.39
CA ASP A 15 -10.29 4.08 5.36
C ASP A 15 -9.05 4.14 6.27
N ASN A 16 -8.06 3.29 5.97
CA ASN A 16 -6.97 2.93 6.87
C ASN A 16 -5.57 3.28 6.32
N VAL A 17 -5.53 4.25 5.40
CA VAL A 17 -4.33 5.01 5.02
C VAL A 17 -4.48 6.41 5.64
N PRO A 18 -3.47 6.95 6.33
CA PRO A 18 -3.52 8.29 6.94
C PRO A 18 -3.90 9.37 5.93
N ILE A 19 -4.65 10.38 6.38
CA ILE A 19 -4.93 11.55 5.54
C ILE A 19 -3.62 12.26 5.22
N VAL A 20 -3.47 12.67 3.96
CA VAL A 20 -2.32 13.41 3.47
C VAL A 20 -2.82 14.70 2.85
N SER A 21 -2.24 15.82 3.26
CA SER A 21 -2.43 17.10 2.59
C SER A 21 -1.10 17.76 2.31
N LEU A 22 -0.99 18.44 1.17
CA LEU A 22 0.19 19.21 0.85
C LEU A 22 0.09 20.59 1.49
N SER A 23 1.24 21.12 1.90
CA SER A 23 1.37 22.50 2.31
C SER A 23 2.62 23.10 1.72
N LYS A 24 2.53 24.38 1.34
CA LYS A 24 3.71 25.17 1.03
C LYS A 24 4.31 25.68 2.34
N VAL A 25 5.61 25.46 2.53
CA VAL A 25 6.36 26.03 3.65
C VAL A 25 6.36 27.54 3.51
N ASN A 26 5.86 28.22 4.54
CA ASN A 26 5.83 29.67 4.62
C ASN A 26 6.14 30.12 6.05
N HIS A 27 7.39 30.50 6.30
CA HIS A 27 7.90 30.89 7.62
C HIS A 27 7.16 32.07 8.24
N SER A 28 6.46 32.87 7.42
CA SER A 28 5.70 34.04 7.87
C SER A 28 4.21 33.74 8.12
N SER A 29 3.70 32.56 7.74
CA SER A 29 2.29 32.20 7.89
C SER A 29 1.98 31.68 9.30
N VAL A 30 0.75 31.95 9.75
CA VAL A 30 0.24 31.52 11.07
C VAL A 30 0.28 30.00 11.24
N GLN A 31 0.04 29.22 10.18
CA GLN A 31 0.09 27.75 10.21
C GLN A 31 1.46 27.24 10.69
N TRP A 32 2.51 27.99 10.37
CA TRP A 32 3.90 27.63 10.58
C TRP A 32 4.49 28.30 11.83
N LYS A 33 3.67 29.04 12.58
CA LYS A 33 4.09 29.74 13.79
C LYS A 33 4.57 28.73 14.85
N GLY A 34 5.76 28.97 15.38
CA GLY A 34 6.35 28.13 16.43
C GLY A 34 7.12 26.91 15.92
N ILE A 35 7.17 26.71 14.60
CA ILE A 35 8.01 25.65 14.00
C ILE A 35 9.47 26.11 13.95
N ASN A 36 10.37 25.26 14.42
CA ASN A 36 11.81 25.50 14.34
C ASN A 36 12.36 24.93 13.02
N PHE A 37 12.36 25.76 11.97
CA PHE A 37 12.76 25.37 10.63
C PHE A 37 14.23 24.93 10.51
N SER A 38 15.15 25.45 11.34
CA SER A 38 16.56 25.04 11.29
C SER A 38 16.77 23.58 11.71
N LYS A 39 15.88 23.03 12.54
CA LYS A 39 15.89 21.60 12.90
C LYS A 39 15.29 20.70 11.82
N LEU A 40 14.31 21.20 11.08
CA LEU A 40 13.59 20.42 10.06
C LEU A 40 14.30 20.43 8.70
N GLN A 41 15.22 21.37 8.48
CA GLN A 41 15.86 21.59 7.17
C GLN A 41 14.84 21.83 6.05
N TRP A 42 13.67 22.38 6.40
CA TRP A 42 12.63 22.72 5.43
C TRP A 42 12.90 24.12 4.88
N THR A 43 12.96 24.21 3.56
CA THR A 43 13.21 25.47 2.87
C THR A 43 11.90 26.21 2.59
N GLU A 44 11.92 27.53 2.76
CA GLU A 44 10.82 28.42 2.38
C GLU A 44 10.36 28.13 0.94
N GLY A 45 9.05 28.01 0.76
CA GLY A 45 8.43 27.79 -0.54
C GLY A 45 8.41 26.34 -1.03
N ASN A 46 9.11 25.41 -0.38
CA ASN A 46 9.00 24.00 -0.71
C ASN A 46 7.60 23.46 -0.38
N LEU A 47 7.18 22.43 -1.11
CA LEU A 47 6.00 21.65 -0.76
C LEU A 47 6.40 20.54 0.21
N VAL A 48 5.61 20.37 1.25
CA VAL A 48 5.72 19.28 2.21
C VAL A 48 4.40 18.54 2.31
N ALA A 49 4.46 17.24 2.57
CA ALA A 49 3.29 16.44 2.88
C ALA A 49 3.05 16.45 4.40
N LEU A 50 1.88 16.92 4.81
CA LEU A 50 1.39 16.82 6.17
C LEU A 50 0.57 15.53 6.27
N ILE A 51 1.03 14.61 7.11
CA ILE A 51 0.43 13.29 7.28
C ILE A 51 -0.31 13.28 8.62
N GLN A 52 -1.53 12.74 8.62
CA GLN A 52 -2.34 12.59 9.82
C GLN A 52 -1.57 11.84 10.91
N TRP A 53 -1.45 12.47 12.07
CA TRP A 53 -0.99 11.78 13.27
C TRP A 53 -2.03 10.75 13.73
N ILE A 54 -1.59 9.50 13.89
CA ILE A 54 -2.45 8.44 14.40
C ILE A 54 -2.07 8.15 15.86
N PRO A 55 -2.99 8.30 16.82
CA PRO A 55 -2.68 8.07 18.23
C PRO A 55 -2.47 6.58 18.53
N GLY A 56 -1.50 6.27 19.40
CA GLY A 56 -1.32 4.94 19.99
C GLY A 56 -0.67 3.88 19.09
N ILE A 57 -0.30 4.21 17.85
CA ILE A 57 0.31 3.26 16.91
C ILE A 57 1.81 3.03 17.10
N SER A 58 2.46 3.73 18.04
CA SER A 58 3.88 3.55 18.38
C SER A 58 4.15 2.50 19.45
N THR A 59 3.11 1.85 19.98
CA THR A 59 3.24 0.85 21.05
C THR A 59 3.55 -0.55 20.51
N VAL A 60 4.18 -1.43 21.30
CA VAL A 60 4.43 -2.83 20.88
C VAL A 60 3.14 -3.56 20.47
N ARG A 61 2.00 -3.21 21.10
CA ARG A 61 0.68 -3.77 20.79
C ARG A 61 0.18 -3.41 19.38
N SER A 62 0.77 -2.41 18.74
CA SER A 62 0.43 -2.04 17.36
C SER A 62 1.24 -2.82 16.32
N HIS A 63 2.20 -3.65 16.72
CA HIS A 63 3.04 -4.36 15.77
C HIS A 63 2.21 -5.38 15.00
N VAL A 64 2.41 -5.42 13.68
CA VAL A 64 1.75 -6.38 12.80
C VAL A 64 2.78 -7.37 12.27
N GLN A 65 2.44 -8.65 12.34
CA GLN A 65 3.19 -9.76 11.77
C GLN A 65 2.31 -10.46 10.74
N MET A 66 2.92 -11.22 9.83
CA MET A 66 2.19 -12.11 8.94
C MET A 66 1.48 -13.21 9.75
N PRO A 67 0.16 -13.38 9.62
CA PRO A 67 -0.56 -14.48 10.23
C PRO A 67 0.01 -15.82 9.77
N GLU A 68 0.16 -16.76 10.71
CA GLU A 68 0.76 -18.07 10.44
C GLU A 68 0.10 -18.83 9.27
N ILE A 69 -1.22 -18.68 9.11
CA ILE A 69 -1.95 -19.31 8.01
C ILE A 69 -1.59 -18.71 6.64
N ILE A 70 -1.30 -17.40 6.57
CA ILE A 70 -0.83 -16.71 5.36
C ILE A 70 0.62 -17.12 5.08
N TYR A 71 1.45 -17.18 6.12
CA TYR A 71 2.84 -17.63 6.01
C TYR A 71 2.94 -19.08 5.48
N LYS A 72 2.13 -20.00 6.00
CA LYS A 72 2.06 -21.37 5.49
C LYS A 72 1.60 -21.43 4.04
N ALA A 73 0.56 -20.67 3.66
CA ALA A 73 0.09 -20.58 2.28
C ALA A 73 1.20 -20.08 1.34
N TYR A 74 1.95 -19.06 1.78
CA TYR A 74 3.10 -18.50 1.06
C TYR A 74 4.18 -19.56 0.83
N LEU A 75 4.61 -20.26 1.89
CA LEU A 75 5.65 -21.29 1.79
C LEU A 75 5.24 -22.48 0.91
N GLN A 76 3.95 -22.83 0.93
CA GLN A 76 3.42 -23.94 0.13
C GLN A 76 3.16 -23.56 -1.33
N GLY A 77 3.20 -22.27 -1.68
CA GLY A 77 2.82 -21.78 -3.00
C GLY A 77 1.36 -22.07 -3.36
N LYS A 78 0.49 -22.20 -2.35
CA LYS A 78 -0.94 -22.50 -2.53
C LYS A 78 -1.77 -21.36 -1.92
N PRO A 79 -2.75 -20.81 -2.66
CA PRO A 79 -3.54 -19.70 -2.14
C PRO A 79 -4.40 -20.15 -0.96
N LEU A 80 -4.50 -19.28 0.04
CA LEU A 80 -5.46 -19.38 1.13
C LEU A 80 -6.88 -19.16 0.59
N THR A 81 -7.75 -20.17 0.69
CA THR A 81 -9.14 -20.15 0.17
C THR A 81 -10.19 -20.00 1.27
N GLY A 82 -11.44 -19.69 0.86
CA GLY A 82 -12.57 -19.57 1.79
C GLY A 82 -12.87 -20.87 2.53
N SER A 83 -12.77 -22.01 1.83
CA SER A 83 -12.97 -23.33 2.42
C SER A 83 -11.93 -23.66 3.50
N GLN A 84 -10.67 -23.29 3.30
CA GLN A 84 -9.62 -23.45 4.32
C GLN A 84 -9.90 -22.60 5.56
N LEU A 85 -10.37 -21.35 5.39
CA LEU A 85 -10.75 -20.50 6.52
C LEU A 85 -11.91 -21.08 7.33
N GLN A 86 -12.92 -21.63 6.65
CA GLN A 86 -14.07 -22.26 7.30
C GLN A 86 -13.64 -23.47 8.15
N GLN A 87 -12.72 -24.30 7.62
CA GLN A 87 -12.20 -25.47 8.33
C GLN A 87 -11.33 -25.10 9.53
N ALA A 88 -10.59 -23.99 9.45
CA ALA A 88 -9.65 -23.56 10.48
C ALA A 88 -10.32 -23.02 11.77
N LYS A 89 -11.64 -22.81 11.80
CA LYS A 89 -12.43 -22.36 12.97
C LYS A 89 -11.78 -21.15 13.70
N LEU A 90 -11.32 -20.17 12.93
CA LEU A 90 -10.60 -19.01 13.43
C LEU A 90 -11.50 -18.08 14.24
N ASN A 91 -10.94 -17.41 15.25
CA ASN A 91 -11.64 -16.36 15.98
C ASN A 91 -11.84 -15.10 15.10
N LYS A 92 -12.76 -14.22 15.52
CA LYS A 92 -13.11 -12.99 14.78
C LYS A 92 -11.91 -12.07 14.55
N THR A 93 -11.00 -11.96 15.51
CA THR A 93 -9.81 -11.10 15.40
C THR A 93 -8.86 -11.61 14.32
N THR A 94 -8.57 -12.91 14.32
CA THR A 94 -7.71 -13.53 13.30
C THR A 94 -8.34 -13.46 11.90
N LEU A 95 -9.66 -13.68 11.80
CA LEU A 95 -10.37 -13.49 10.53
C LEU A 95 -10.30 -12.04 10.04
N SER A 96 -10.49 -11.07 10.93
CA SER A 96 -10.37 -9.65 10.61
C SER A 96 -8.97 -9.32 10.12
N ASP A 97 -7.93 -9.84 10.77
CA ASP A 97 -6.55 -9.63 10.35
C ASP A 97 -6.30 -10.20 8.95
N ILE A 98 -6.77 -11.40 8.65
CA ILE A 98 -6.64 -12.02 7.32
C ILE A 98 -7.32 -11.19 6.24
N VAL A 99 -8.55 -10.71 6.48
CA VAL A 99 -9.26 -9.86 5.51
C VAL A 99 -8.50 -8.55 5.26
N GLN A 100 -7.97 -7.93 6.32
CA GLN A 100 -7.17 -6.71 6.22
C GLN A 100 -5.86 -6.93 5.47
N TRP A 101 -5.22 -8.10 5.64
CA TRP A 101 -4.06 -8.53 4.85
C TRP A 101 -4.40 -8.62 3.35
N GLY A 102 -5.57 -9.15 3.00
CA GLY A 102 -6.04 -9.20 1.61
C GLY A 102 -6.15 -7.79 0.99
N SER A 103 -6.77 -6.85 1.70
CA SER A 103 -6.87 -5.44 1.27
C SER A 103 -5.50 -4.77 1.17
N MET A 104 -4.59 -5.05 2.11
CA MET A 104 -3.23 -4.52 2.10
C MET A 104 -2.41 -5.06 0.92
N ILE A 105 -2.46 -6.35 0.62
CA ILE A 105 -1.74 -6.96 -0.51
C ILE A 105 -2.22 -6.36 -1.84
N ILE A 106 -3.52 -6.15 -2.01
CA ILE A 106 -4.07 -5.43 -3.17
C ILE A 106 -3.48 -4.02 -3.25
N PHE A 107 -3.48 -3.29 -2.14
CA PHE A 107 -3.00 -1.91 -2.09
C PHE A 107 -1.51 -1.80 -2.40
N ASP A 108 -0.67 -2.63 -1.77
CA ASP A 108 0.76 -2.69 -2.02
C ASP A 108 1.06 -3.16 -3.44
N PHE A 109 0.25 -4.09 -3.97
CA PHE A 109 0.36 -4.49 -5.37
C PHE A 109 0.07 -3.31 -6.28
N LEU A 110 -1.02 -2.57 -6.12
CA LEU A 110 -1.36 -1.46 -7.02
C LEU A 110 -0.43 -0.26 -6.88
N THR A 111 0.04 0.02 -5.68
CA THR A 111 1.03 1.08 -5.45
C THR A 111 2.44 0.63 -5.77
N ALA A 112 2.66 -0.66 -6.03
CA ALA A 112 3.99 -1.26 -6.08
C ALA A 112 4.85 -0.94 -4.84
N ASN A 113 4.24 -0.72 -3.67
CA ASN A 113 4.97 -0.43 -2.45
C ASN A 113 5.90 -1.59 -2.12
N TYR A 114 7.21 -1.34 -2.25
CA TYR A 114 8.25 -2.34 -2.04
C TYR A 114 8.78 -2.33 -0.61
N ASP A 115 8.51 -1.30 0.19
CA ASP A 115 9.07 -1.13 1.53
C ASP A 115 8.21 -1.76 2.64
N ARG A 116 7.31 -2.68 2.28
CA ARG A 116 6.51 -3.46 3.23
C ARG A 116 6.86 -4.95 3.18
N VAL A 117 5.97 -5.78 2.67
CA VAL A 117 6.21 -7.23 2.62
C VAL A 117 7.31 -7.58 1.62
N ALA A 118 7.39 -6.84 0.51
CA ALA A 118 8.35 -7.15 -0.54
C ALA A 118 9.81 -6.91 -0.12
N SER A 119 10.11 -5.91 0.72
CA SER A 119 11.45 -5.72 1.29
C SER A 119 11.80 -6.83 2.29
N MET A 120 10.83 -7.34 3.02
CA MET A 120 11.02 -8.52 3.87
C MET A 120 11.29 -9.79 3.04
N GLN A 121 10.63 -9.95 1.89
CA GLN A 121 10.92 -11.05 0.94
C GLN A 121 12.34 -10.93 0.36
N ASP A 122 12.78 -9.72 0.00
CA ASP A 122 14.14 -9.47 -0.46
C ASP A 122 15.19 -9.84 0.62
N ALA A 123 14.96 -9.41 1.86
CA ALA A 123 15.82 -9.77 3.00
C ALA A 123 15.83 -11.29 3.25
N ALA A 124 14.65 -11.93 3.28
CA ALA A 124 14.52 -13.38 3.45
C ALA A 124 15.28 -14.17 2.39
N LEU A 125 15.24 -13.72 1.14
CA LEU A 125 15.95 -14.33 0.03
C LEU A 125 17.47 -14.15 0.17
N LYS A 126 17.94 -12.93 0.44
CA LYS A 126 19.38 -12.60 0.57
C LYS A 126 20.02 -13.30 1.76
N GLU A 127 19.32 -13.37 2.88
CA GLU A 127 19.80 -14.01 4.12
C GLU A 127 19.53 -15.52 4.15
N LYS A 128 18.82 -16.08 3.17
CA LYS A 128 18.36 -17.48 3.16
C LYS A 128 17.58 -17.83 4.45
N ARG A 129 16.79 -16.88 4.96
CA ARG A 129 16.09 -16.97 6.25
C ARG A 129 14.59 -16.65 6.06
N PRO A 130 13.76 -17.66 5.70
CA PRO A 130 12.33 -17.45 5.45
C PRO A 130 11.54 -16.95 6.67
N SER A 131 12.06 -17.11 7.88
CA SER A 131 11.41 -16.65 9.12
C SER A 131 11.36 -15.12 9.23
N ILE A 132 12.14 -14.37 8.43
CA ILE A 132 12.07 -12.91 8.37
C ILE A 132 10.64 -12.44 8.05
N LEU A 133 9.89 -13.19 7.24
CA LEU A 133 8.51 -12.86 6.87
C LEU A 133 7.52 -12.89 8.06
N GLN A 134 7.91 -13.48 9.18
CA GLN A 134 7.13 -13.51 10.42
C GLN A 134 7.55 -12.39 11.39
N GLU A 135 8.58 -11.59 11.06
CA GLU A 135 8.98 -10.45 11.87
C GLU A 135 7.98 -9.28 11.77
N HIS A 136 8.16 -8.25 12.60
CA HIS A 136 7.29 -7.08 12.63
C HIS A 136 7.47 -6.22 11.37
N ILE A 137 6.35 -5.81 10.76
CA ILE A 137 6.33 -4.91 9.61
C ILE A 137 6.33 -3.46 10.10
N ARG A 138 7.42 -2.72 9.86
CA ARG A 138 7.63 -1.39 10.46
C ARG A 138 6.56 -0.35 10.09
N ASN A 139 6.08 -0.39 8.84
CA ASN A 139 5.14 0.55 8.24
C ASN A 139 3.71 -0.01 8.13
N LEU A 140 3.38 -0.97 9.00
CA LEU A 140 2.04 -1.49 9.18
C LEU A 140 1.73 -1.55 10.66
N ARG A 141 0.70 -0.83 11.10
CA ARG A 141 0.40 -0.68 12.53
C ARG A 141 -1.04 -1.02 12.86
N LYS A 142 -1.28 -1.86 13.85
CA LYS A 142 -2.62 -2.16 14.35
C LYS A 142 -3.07 -1.08 15.33
N SER A 143 -4.25 -0.51 15.08
CA SER A 143 -4.95 0.35 16.02
C SER A 143 -5.29 -0.43 17.29
N PRO A 144 -4.81 -0.01 18.48
CA PRO A 144 -5.14 -0.69 19.72
C PRO A 144 -6.63 -0.62 20.08
N THR A 145 -7.35 0.36 19.55
CA THR A 145 -8.78 0.58 19.87
C THR A 145 -9.72 -0.12 18.89
N SER A 146 -9.42 -0.06 17.59
CA SER A 146 -10.31 -0.60 16.55
C SER A 146 -9.84 -1.92 15.95
N GLY A 147 -8.60 -2.34 16.20
CA GLY A 147 -7.99 -3.50 15.57
C GLY A 147 -7.67 -3.33 14.07
N LYS A 148 -7.92 -2.14 13.50
CA LYS A 148 -7.63 -1.84 12.09
C LYS A 148 -6.14 -1.67 11.85
N PHE A 149 -5.64 -2.11 10.69
CA PHE A 149 -4.28 -1.85 10.25
C PHE A 149 -4.18 -0.49 9.58
N TRP A 150 -3.25 0.33 10.04
CA TRP A 150 -2.81 1.56 9.40
C TRP A 150 -1.66 1.25 8.47
N LEU A 151 -1.87 1.55 7.19
CA LEU A 151 -0.90 1.47 6.12
C LEU A 151 -0.17 2.81 6.08
N ILE A 152 0.91 2.92 6.83
CA ILE A 152 1.69 4.16 6.94
C ILE A 152 2.90 4.09 6.00
N ASP A 153 3.58 5.24 5.82
CA ASP A 153 4.85 5.33 5.10
C ASP A 153 4.74 4.79 3.66
N ASN A 154 3.91 5.44 2.86
CA ASN A 154 3.59 5.06 1.47
C ASN A 154 4.34 5.94 0.46
N GLU A 155 5.40 6.62 0.90
CA GLU A 155 6.15 7.59 0.11
C GLU A 155 6.79 6.92 -1.10
N SER A 156 7.27 5.70 -0.89
CA SER A 156 7.86 4.81 -1.89
C SER A 156 6.84 4.23 -2.87
N GLY A 157 5.54 4.51 -2.74
CA GLY A 157 4.50 4.00 -3.64
C GLY A 157 4.36 4.79 -4.95
N LEU A 158 3.76 4.14 -5.95
CA LEU A 158 3.42 4.65 -7.28
C LEU A 158 4.66 5.15 -8.03
N LEU A 159 4.78 6.45 -8.30
CA LEU A 159 5.81 7.06 -9.14
C LEU A 159 7.21 6.41 -8.96
N ASP A 160 7.82 6.57 -7.79
CA ASP A 160 9.18 6.09 -7.52
C ASP A 160 9.26 4.55 -7.46
N ALA A 161 8.27 3.87 -6.88
CA ALA A 161 8.20 2.41 -6.91
C ALA A 161 8.14 1.86 -8.33
N TYR A 162 7.35 2.47 -9.20
CA TYR A 162 7.20 2.02 -10.57
C TYR A 162 8.50 2.21 -11.34
N ASP A 163 9.21 3.30 -11.09
CA ASP A 163 10.55 3.46 -11.63
C ASP A 163 11.49 2.36 -11.13
N LEU A 164 11.56 2.12 -9.82
CA LEU A 164 12.41 1.08 -9.24
C LEU A 164 12.10 -0.32 -9.80
N LEU A 165 10.80 -0.67 -9.89
CA LEU A 165 10.37 -2.00 -10.30
C LEU A 165 10.58 -2.28 -11.80
N TYR A 166 10.47 -1.24 -12.64
CA TYR A 166 10.38 -1.43 -14.09
C TYR A 166 11.57 -0.87 -14.87
N ARG A 167 12.37 0.02 -14.28
CA ARG A 167 13.60 0.52 -14.89
C ARG A 167 14.79 -0.39 -14.58
N ASP A 168 14.95 -0.82 -13.32
CA ASP A 168 15.97 -1.80 -12.96
C ASP A 168 15.52 -3.20 -13.35
N LYS A 169 16.14 -3.75 -14.40
CA LYS A 169 15.80 -5.07 -14.94
C LYS A 169 16.17 -6.23 -14.01
N ILE A 170 17.07 -6.02 -13.05
CA ILE A 170 17.55 -7.07 -12.14
C ILE A 170 16.81 -6.96 -10.82
N SER A 171 17.05 -5.90 -10.04
CA SER A 171 16.47 -5.78 -8.70
C SER A 171 14.96 -5.53 -8.77
N GLY A 172 14.50 -4.73 -9.74
CA GLY A 172 13.08 -4.45 -9.93
C GLY A 172 12.26 -5.69 -10.27
N LYS A 173 12.85 -6.64 -11.02
CA LYS A 173 12.19 -7.91 -11.36
C LYS A 173 11.87 -8.76 -10.12
N ASN A 174 12.73 -8.74 -9.10
CA ASN A 174 12.46 -9.45 -7.84
C ASN A 174 11.22 -8.86 -7.15
N PHE A 175 11.14 -7.52 -7.03
CA PHE A 175 10.00 -6.86 -6.41
C PHE A 175 8.68 -7.10 -7.16
N VAL A 176 8.70 -7.11 -8.49
CA VAL A 176 7.53 -7.55 -9.28
C VAL A 176 7.11 -8.97 -8.90
N SER A 177 8.06 -9.91 -8.88
CA SER A 177 7.80 -11.30 -8.49
C SER A 177 7.27 -11.42 -7.05
N PHE A 178 7.79 -10.61 -6.13
CA PHE A 178 7.37 -10.60 -4.73
C PHE A 178 5.92 -10.17 -4.56
N HIS A 179 5.51 -9.08 -5.22
CA HIS A 179 4.11 -8.67 -5.24
C HIS A 179 3.20 -9.73 -5.86
N GLN A 180 3.62 -10.37 -6.95
CA GLN A 180 2.88 -11.46 -7.58
C GLN A 180 2.73 -12.67 -6.67
N GLN A 181 3.79 -13.06 -5.97
CA GLN A 181 3.77 -14.18 -5.04
C GLN A 181 2.83 -13.91 -3.86
N MET A 182 2.87 -12.70 -3.29
CA MET A 182 1.95 -12.33 -2.20
C MET A 182 0.51 -12.25 -2.67
N LEU A 183 0.23 -11.66 -3.85
CA LEU A 183 -1.11 -11.67 -4.44
C LEU A 183 -1.63 -13.11 -4.59
N LYS A 184 -0.78 -14.00 -5.12
CA LYS A 184 -1.12 -15.41 -5.35
C LYS A 184 -1.21 -16.27 -4.09
N THR A 185 -0.83 -15.72 -2.93
CA THR A 185 -0.95 -16.39 -1.63
C THR A 185 -2.37 -16.31 -1.09
N MET A 186 -3.24 -15.44 -1.62
CA MET A 186 -4.57 -15.22 -1.06
C MET A 186 -5.68 -15.28 -2.12
N CYS A 187 -6.81 -15.90 -1.74
CA CYS A 187 -8.09 -15.81 -2.43
C CYS A 187 -9.19 -15.24 -1.51
N ILE A 188 -8.80 -14.46 -0.51
CA ILE A 188 -9.70 -13.83 0.46
C ILE A 188 -9.55 -12.33 0.35
N PHE A 189 -10.59 -11.68 -0.16
CA PHE A 189 -10.58 -10.24 -0.39
C PHE A 189 -11.87 -9.60 0.11
N GLN A 190 -11.78 -8.38 0.60
CA GLN A 190 -12.95 -7.61 1.00
C GLN A 190 -13.79 -7.28 -0.24
N LYS A 191 -15.08 -7.64 -0.21
CA LYS A 191 -15.99 -7.45 -1.35
C LYS A 191 -16.01 -6.00 -1.86
N SER A 192 -16.11 -5.02 -0.96
CA SER A 192 -16.12 -3.60 -1.36
C SER A 192 -14.87 -3.17 -2.12
N VAL A 193 -13.70 -3.70 -1.73
CA VAL A 193 -12.43 -3.42 -2.42
C VAL A 193 -12.42 -4.08 -3.80
N ALA A 194 -12.90 -5.33 -3.91
CA ALA A 194 -13.03 -6.02 -5.18
C ALA A 194 -13.98 -5.30 -6.15
N ASP A 195 -15.12 -4.81 -5.66
CA ASP A 195 -16.10 -4.08 -6.46
C ASP A 195 -15.52 -2.71 -6.94
N SER A 196 -14.83 -1.99 -6.05
CA SER A 196 -14.12 -0.75 -6.42
C SER A 196 -12.99 -1.00 -7.44
N LEU A 197 -12.26 -2.09 -7.32
CA LEU A 197 -11.23 -2.49 -8.29
C LEU A 197 -11.82 -2.72 -9.67
N GLN A 198 -12.95 -3.44 -9.78
CA GLN A 198 -13.60 -3.69 -11.06
C GLN A 198 -14.10 -2.38 -11.69
N THR A 199 -14.68 -1.49 -10.87
CA THR A 199 -15.11 -0.15 -11.31
C THR A 199 -13.93 0.67 -11.84
N LEU A 200 -12.78 0.64 -11.15
CA LEU A 200 -11.59 1.36 -11.59
C LEU A 200 -11.00 0.74 -12.85
N LYS A 201 -10.92 -0.60 -12.94
CA LYS A 201 -10.42 -1.34 -14.11
C LYS A 201 -11.27 -1.09 -15.37
N SER A 202 -12.58 -0.88 -15.25
CA SER A 202 -13.44 -0.66 -16.42
C SER A 202 -13.23 0.68 -17.12
N LEU A 203 -12.47 1.60 -16.51
CA LEU A 203 -12.13 2.88 -17.13
C LEU A 203 -11.07 2.70 -18.21
N SER A 204 -11.17 3.46 -19.30
CA SER A 204 -10.15 3.48 -20.37
C SER A 204 -8.80 4.00 -19.87
N ALA A 205 -8.81 4.95 -18.93
CA ALA A 205 -7.63 5.58 -18.36
C ALA A 205 -7.73 5.68 -16.81
N PRO A 206 -7.58 4.57 -16.07
CA PRO A 206 -7.73 4.57 -14.62
C PRO A 206 -6.69 5.43 -13.88
N HIS A 207 -5.51 5.61 -14.47
CA HIS A 207 -4.47 6.50 -13.92
C HIS A 207 -4.93 7.97 -13.91
N LEU A 208 -5.66 8.41 -14.94
CA LEU A 208 -6.24 9.76 -14.99
C LEU A 208 -7.33 9.91 -13.92
N LYS A 209 -8.17 8.89 -13.71
CA LYS A 209 -9.18 8.93 -12.64
C LYS A 209 -8.54 9.15 -11.26
N LEU A 210 -7.45 8.45 -10.95
CA LEU A 210 -6.69 8.65 -9.72
C LEU A 210 -6.08 10.05 -9.65
N GLU A 211 -5.45 10.49 -10.73
CA GLU A 211 -4.83 11.80 -10.80
C GLU A 211 -5.83 12.94 -10.62
N ASP A 212 -6.91 12.95 -11.39
CA ASP A 212 -7.92 14.00 -11.37
C ASP A 212 -8.59 14.06 -10.00
N PHE A 213 -8.88 12.90 -9.40
CA PHE A 213 -9.43 12.83 -8.05
C PHE A 213 -8.46 13.41 -7.02
N ALA A 214 -7.17 13.07 -7.10
CA ALA A 214 -6.15 13.63 -6.22
C ALA A 214 -5.98 15.14 -6.41
N ARG A 215 -5.92 15.65 -7.65
CA ARG A 215 -5.75 17.08 -7.96
C ARG A 215 -6.96 17.93 -7.60
N TYR A 216 -8.15 17.36 -7.71
CA TYR A 216 -9.38 18.03 -7.31
C TYR A 216 -9.42 18.30 -5.81
N HIS A 217 -9.00 17.32 -4.99
CA HIS A 217 -9.00 17.44 -3.54
C HIS A 217 -7.69 18.00 -2.95
N GLU A 218 -6.58 17.93 -3.68
CA GLU A 218 -5.27 18.48 -3.29
C GLU A 218 -4.69 19.37 -4.41
N PRO A 219 -5.14 20.63 -4.53
CA PRO A 219 -4.77 21.52 -5.63
C PRO A 219 -3.27 21.83 -5.72
N LEU A 220 -2.52 21.73 -4.62
CA LEU A 220 -1.07 21.95 -4.64
C LEU A 220 -0.33 20.85 -5.42
N LEU A 221 -0.97 19.70 -5.66
CA LEU A 221 -0.44 18.66 -6.54
C LEU A 221 -0.23 19.19 -7.97
N ASN A 222 -0.94 20.24 -8.39
CA ASN A 222 -0.76 20.93 -9.68
C ASN A 222 0.58 21.67 -9.82
N LYS A 223 1.29 21.89 -8.71
CA LYS A 223 2.63 22.48 -8.71
C LYS A 223 3.73 21.42 -8.87
N ILE A 224 3.40 20.13 -8.76
CA ILE A 224 4.37 19.04 -8.90
C ILE A 224 4.45 18.65 -10.38
N PRO A 225 5.62 18.77 -11.02
CA PRO A 225 5.78 18.45 -12.44
C PRO A 225 5.58 16.96 -12.70
N LYS A 226 5.04 16.65 -13.88
CA LYS A 226 4.96 15.26 -14.38
C LYS A 226 6.28 14.95 -15.07
N ASP A 227 7.17 14.24 -14.38
CA ASP A 227 8.45 13.82 -14.93
C ASP A 227 8.35 12.43 -15.61
N TYR A 228 9.49 11.80 -15.84
CA TYR A 228 9.55 10.49 -16.48
C TYR A 228 8.90 9.36 -15.63
N THR A 229 8.94 9.45 -14.29
CA THR A 229 8.33 8.45 -13.39
C THR A 229 6.81 8.40 -13.57
N TYR A 230 6.21 9.56 -13.88
CA TYR A 230 4.80 9.66 -14.23
C TYR A 230 4.45 8.85 -15.49
N SER A 231 5.33 8.81 -16.48
CA SER A 231 5.10 8.02 -17.71
C SER A 231 5.08 6.52 -17.42
N LEU A 232 5.94 6.04 -16.52
CA LEU A 232 5.92 4.65 -16.06
C LEU A 232 4.65 4.34 -15.28
N PHE A 233 4.27 5.19 -14.32
CA PHE A 233 3.00 5.09 -13.60
C PHE A 233 1.80 4.96 -14.55
N LYS A 234 1.69 5.88 -15.53
CA LYS A 234 0.64 5.86 -16.55
C LYS A 234 0.57 4.51 -17.29
N SER A 235 1.72 3.98 -17.71
CA SER A 235 1.77 2.76 -18.52
C SER A 235 1.52 1.47 -17.73
N MET A 236 1.89 1.44 -16.46
CA MET A 236 1.89 0.22 -15.65
C MET A 236 0.70 0.12 -14.72
N PHE A 237 0.05 1.24 -14.33
CA PHE A 237 -1.06 1.21 -13.37
C PHE A 237 -2.24 0.40 -13.88
N SER A 238 -2.63 0.60 -15.14
CA SER A 238 -3.67 -0.21 -15.79
C SER A 238 -3.31 -1.70 -15.88
N LYS A 239 -2.02 -2.03 -16.11
CA LYS A 239 -1.57 -3.42 -16.20
C LYS A 239 -1.64 -4.12 -14.84
N ARG A 240 -1.19 -3.44 -13.78
CA ARG A 240 -1.27 -3.96 -12.41
C ARG A 240 -2.72 -4.10 -11.93
N LEU A 241 -3.59 -3.14 -12.27
CA LEU A 241 -5.04 -3.25 -12.05
C LEU A 241 -5.64 -4.49 -12.73
N ALA A 242 -5.28 -4.72 -14.00
CA ALA A 242 -5.74 -5.89 -14.74
C ALA A 242 -5.29 -7.19 -14.07
N GLU A 243 -4.04 -7.26 -13.63
CA GLU A 243 -3.48 -8.44 -12.96
C GLU A 243 -4.18 -8.77 -11.64
N VAL A 244 -4.37 -7.79 -10.76
CA VAL A 244 -5.12 -7.97 -9.50
C VAL A 244 -6.54 -8.42 -9.79
N SER A 245 -7.22 -7.76 -10.72
CA SER A 245 -8.61 -8.08 -11.04
C SER A 245 -8.75 -9.48 -11.64
N ASN A 246 -7.83 -9.88 -12.53
CA ASN A 246 -7.82 -11.23 -13.10
C ASN A 246 -7.57 -12.30 -12.03
N TRP A 247 -6.72 -12.00 -11.04
CA TRP A 247 -6.52 -12.89 -9.90
C TRP A 247 -7.77 -13.01 -9.02
N ILE A 248 -8.46 -11.90 -8.75
CA ILE A 248 -9.73 -11.92 -8.01
C ILE A 248 -10.78 -12.75 -8.75
N GLU A 249 -10.92 -12.61 -10.07
CA GLU A 249 -11.84 -13.43 -10.87
C GLU A 249 -11.47 -14.91 -10.82
N TYR A 250 -10.19 -15.25 -10.91
CA TYR A 250 -9.71 -16.61 -10.72
C TYR A 250 -10.14 -17.19 -9.36
N CYS A 251 -10.00 -16.40 -8.29
CA CYS A 251 -10.37 -16.82 -6.94
C CYS A 251 -11.88 -17.01 -6.73
N LYS A 252 -12.77 -16.35 -7.49
CA LYS A 252 -14.24 -16.55 -7.36
C LYS A 252 -14.70 -17.99 -7.64
N THR A 253 -13.89 -18.77 -8.36
CA THR A 253 -14.21 -20.14 -8.75
C THR A 253 -13.69 -21.20 -7.77
N ARG A 254 -13.18 -20.80 -6.60
CA ARG A 254 -12.48 -21.66 -5.63
C ARG A 254 -12.90 -21.40 -4.20
#